data_AF-A0A2S2PCY0-F1
#
_entry.id   AF-A0A2S2PCY0-F1
#
_cell.length_a   1.000
_cell.length_b   1.000
_cell.length_c   1.000
_cell.angle_alpha   90.00
_cell.angle_beta   90.00
_cell.angle_gamma   90.00
#
_symmetry.space_group_name_H-M   'P 1'
#
loop_
_entity.id
_entity.type
_entity.pdbx_description
1 polymer ?
#
loop_
_entity_poly.entity_id
_entity_poly.type
_entity_poly.pdbx_seq_one_letter_code
_entity_poly.pdbx_strand_id
1 'polypeptide(L)'
;CCMSYCHNEIDVAALRTPELKWEKVRSQVDHIRWPDGKTMILLAGGHHVNYTCSSIPSFVTSITGTTQILALMELFNAPIGRYKSDVYLLPKKMDEYVASLHLATFDAHLTELSDEQAKYMGLPKNGPFKPNHYRY
;
A
#
# COMPACT_ATOMS: atom_id res chain seq x y z
N CYS A 1 -9.25 10.24 13.64
CA CYS A 1 -8.54 8.96 13.42
C CYS A 1 -7.37 9.21 12.48
N CYS A 2 -6.36 8.35 12.45
CA CYS A 2 -5.23 8.45 11.53
C CYS A 2 -5.25 7.26 10.55
N MET A 3 -5.07 7.53 9.26
CA MET A 3 -5.07 6.53 8.17
C MET A 3 -3.67 6.31 7.60
N SER A 4 -2.66 7.03 8.07
CA SER A 4 -1.29 6.82 7.68
C SER A 4 -0.57 5.89 8.66
N TYR A 5 0.66 5.54 8.30
CA TYR A 5 1.53 4.72 9.12
C TYR A 5 2.06 5.45 10.38
N CYS A 6 2.14 6.79 10.34
CA CYS A 6 2.80 7.56 11.39
C CYS A 6 1.84 7.89 12.54
N HIS A 7 2.35 7.76 13.77
CA HIS A 7 1.57 7.95 15.00
C HIS A 7 1.57 9.40 15.53
N ASN A 8 2.11 10.34 14.76
CA ASN A 8 2.32 11.73 15.18
C ASN A 8 1.47 12.74 14.37
N GLU A 9 0.57 12.28 13.50
CA GLU A 9 -0.34 13.18 12.78
C GLU A 9 -1.38 13.81 13.71
N ILE A 10 -1.72 13.09 14.79
CA ILE A 10 -2.62 13.58 15.83
C ILE A 10 -1.79 13.70 17.10
N ASP A 11 -1.75 14.90 17.68
CA ASP A 11 -1.12 15.12 18.98
C ASP A 11 -2.03 14.58 20.10
N VAL A 12 -2.00 13.27 20.29
CA VAL A 12 -2.76 12.58 21.33
C VAL A 12 -2.22 12.90 22.73
N ALA A 13 -0.93 13.28 22.84
CA ALA A 13 -0.33 13.66 24.11
C ALA A 13 -0.93 14.96 24.63
N ALA A 14 -1.16 15.96 23.76
CA ALA A 14 -1.85 17.19 24.13
C ALA A 14 -3.29 16.98 24.61
N LEU A 15 -3.93 15.84 24.30
CA LEU A 15 -5.27 15.50 24.75
C LEU A 15 -5.29 14.81 26.14
N ARG A 16 -4.12 14.51 26.73
CA ARG A 16 -3.99 13.91 28.06
C ARG A 16 -3.95 14.98 29.15
N THR A 17 -4.99 15.81 29.21
CA THR A 17 -5.14 16.84 30.25
C THR A 17 -6.10 16.39 31.35
N PRO A 18 -5.98 16.94 32.58
CA PRO A 18 -6.89 16.61 33.69
C PRO A 18 -8.35 17.04 33.44
N GLU A 19 -8.58 18.03 32.58
CA GLU A 19 -9.91 18.58 32.29
C GLU A 19 -10.71 17.70 31.32
N LEU A 20 -10.02 16.94 30.46
CA LEU A 20 -10.66 16.08 29.48
C LEU A 20 -11.00 14.73 30.09
N LYS A 21 -12.27 14.36 30.05
CA LYS A 21 -12.72 13.05 30.50
C LYS A 21 -12.60 12.04 29.37
N TRP A 22 -11.77 11.03 29.59
CA TRP A 22 -11.60 9.89 28.68
C TRP A 22 -12.53 8.75 29.06
N GLU A 23 -13.28 8.24 28.09
CA GLU A 23 -14.21 7.12 28.26
C GLU A 23 -13.97 6.11 27.14
N LYS A 24 -13.59 4.89 27.52
CA LYS A 24 -13.41 3.79 26.57
C LYS A 24 -14.77 3.18 26.24
N VAL A 25 -15.27 3.41 25.02
CA VAL A 25 -16.58 2.91 24.57
C VAL A 25 -16.48 1.44 24.17
N ARG A 26 -15.42 1.08 23.44
CA ARG A 26 -15.10 -0.30 23.05
C ARG A 26 -13.61 -0.40 22.71
N SER A 27 -13.17 -1.59 22.28
CA SER A 27 -11.80 -1.75 21.78
C SER A 27 -11.53 -0.76 20.63
N GLN A 28 -10.40 -0.05 20.71
CA GLN A 28 -9.96 0.94 19.72
C GLN A 28 -10.92 2.12 19.49
N VAL A 29 -11.85 2.40 20.41
CA VAL A 29 -12.74 3.57 20.33
C VAL A 29 -12.87 4.23 21.70
N ASP A 30 -12.39 5.46 21.78
CA ASP A 30 -12.42 6.30 22.96
C ASP A 30 -13.26 7.57 22.69
N HIS A 31 -14.06 7.97 23.68
CA HIS A 31 -14.68 9.28 23.73
C HIS A 31 -13.84 10.20 24.61
N ILE A 32 -13.55 11.40 24.12
CA ILE A 32 -12.88 12.47 24.85
C ILE A 32 -13.89 13.59 25.01
N ARG A 33 -14.30 13.86 26.26
CA ARG A 33 -15.34 14.84 26.58
C ARG A 33 -14.72 16.08 27.21
N TRP A 34 -15.09 17.25 26.69
CA TRP A 34 -14.73 18.55 27.24
C TRP A 34 -15.72 18.98 28.33
N PRO A 35 -15.31 19.86 29.27
CA PRO A 35 -16.21 20.42 30.28
C PRO A 35 -17.40 21.18 29.70
N ASP A 36 -17.28 21.73 28.49
CA ASP A 36 -18.35 22.44 27.77
C ASP A 36 -19.38 21.50 27.11
N GLY A 37 -19.22 20.19 27.26
CA GLY A 37 -20.13 19.17 26.75
C GLY A 37 -19.78 18.63 25.36
N LYS A 38 -18.78 19.19 24.67
CA LYS A 38 -18.31 18.63 23.38
C LYS A 38 -17.68 17.26 23.59
N THR A 39 -17.90 16.35 22.64
CA THR A 39 -17.32 15.01 22.65
C THR A 39 -16.63 14.72 21.33
N MET A 40 -15.38 14.28 21.38
CA MET A 40 -14.63 13.77 20.23
C MET A 40 -14.52 12.26 20.32
N ILE A 41 -14.67 11.59 19.18
CA ILE A 41 -14.45 10.15 19.05
C ILE A 41 -13.05 9.93 18.49
N LEU A 42 -12.17 9.35 19.29
CA LEU A 42 -10.84 8.94 18.88
C LEU A 42 -10.84 7.45 18.55
N LEU A 43 -10.50 7.11 17.30
CA LEU A 43 -10.34 5.73 16.87
C LEU A 43 -8.88 5.33 16.98
N ALA A 44 -8.65 4.07 17.34
CA ALA A 44 -7.34 3.43 17.45
C ALA A 44 -6.33 4.21 18.29
N GLY A 45 -6.78 5.02 19.26
CA GLY A 45 -5.89 5.89 20.03
C GLY A 45 -5.06 6.86 19.17
N GLY A 46 -5.50 7.19 17.94
CA GLY A 46 -4.74 8.01 16.99
C GLY A 46 -3.77 7.24 16.10
N HIS A 47 -3.70 5.92 16.22
CA HIS A 47 -2.89 5.03 15.38
C HIS A 47 -3.59 4.65 14.06
N HIS A 48 -2.89 3.90 13.20
CA HIS A 48 -3.35 3.48 11.88
C HIS A 48 -4.66 2.68 11.94
N VAL A 49 -5.77 3.34 11.65
CA VAL A 49 -7.13 2.82 11.93
C VAL A 49 -7.51 1.65 11.02
N ASN A 50 -7.05 1.63 9.77
CA ASN A 50 -7.37 0.56 8.82
C ASN A 50 -6.86 -0.81 9.25
N TYR A 51 -5.77 -0.86 10.01
CA TYR A 51 -5.16 -2.10 10.46
C TYR A 51 -5.64 -2.51 11.86
N THR A 52 -5.99 -1.53 12.68
CA THR A 52 -6.34 -1.74 14.09
C THR A 52 -7.84 -1.87 14.33
N CYS A 53 -8.67 -1.21 13.53
CA CYS A 53 -10.12 -1.23 13.62
C CYS A 53 -10.81 -1.96 12.46
N SER A 54 -10.05 -2.36 11.44
CA SER A 54 -10.56 -3.04 10.24
C SER A 54 -9.48 -4.01 9.71
N SER A 55 -9.77 -4.63 8.56
CA SER A 55 -8.81 -5.39 7.77
C SER A 55 -8.74 -4.84 6.34
N ILE A 56 -7.57 -5.00 5.72
CA ILE A 56 -7.39 -4.75 4.29
C ILE A 56 -7.79 -6.03 3.54
N PRO A 57 -8.57 -5.93 2.45
CA PRO A 57 -8.95 -7.11 1.67
C PRO A 57 -7.74 -7.92 1.24
N SER A 58 -7.83 -9.24 1.37
CA SER A 58 -6.75 -10.18 1.04
C SER A 58 -6.24 -10.00 -0.39
N PHE A 59 -7.11 -9.62 -1.33
CA PHE A 59 -6.74 -9.34 -2.71
C PHE A 59 -5.76 -8.16 -2.86
N VAL A 60 -6.01 -7.05 -2.17
CA VAL A 60 -5.09 -5.88 -2.19
C VAL A 60 -3.75 -6.26 -1.55
N THR A 61 -3.80 -7.04 -0.47
CA THR A 61 -2.61 -7.59 0.19
C THR A 61 -1.86 -8.59 -0.70
N SER A 62 -2.57 -9.35 -1.55
CA SER A 62 -1.98 -10.29 -2.51
C SER A 62 -1.07 -9.59 -3.52
N ILE A 63 -1.51 -8.45 -4.06
CA ILE A 63 -0.71 -7.66 -5.01
C ILE A 63 0.60 -7.22 -4.35
N THR A 64 0.50 -6.59 -3.17
CA THR A 64 1.68 -6.10 -2.43
C THR A 64 2.59 -7.25 -2.01
N GLY A 65 2.02 -8.35 -1.50
CA GLY A 65 2.76 -9.54 -1.08
C GLY A 65 3.49 -10.21 -2.25
N THR A 66 2.86 -10.31 -3.42
CA THR A 66 3.50 -10.84 -4.63
C THR A 66 4.70 -9.99 -5.04
N THR A 67 4.55 -8.66 -5.08
CA THR A 67 5.66 -7.74 -5.37
C THR A 67 6.82 -7.90 -4.38
N GLN A 68 6.53 -8.01 -3.09
CA GLN A 68 7.56 -8.22 -2.05
C GLN A 68 8.28 -9.56 -2.21
N ILE A 69 7.54 -10.65 -2.47
CA ILE A 69 8.13 -11.98 -2.68
C ILE A 69 9.03 -11.98 -3.92
N LEU A 70 8.60 -11.37 -5.03
CA LEU A 70 9.43 -11.27 -6.23
C LEU A 70 10.70 -10.46 -5.99
N ALA A 71 10.63 -9.37 -5.24
CA ALA A 71 11.81 -8.60 -4.85
C ALA A 71 12.76 -9.42 -3.97
N LEU A 72 12.23 -10.19 -3.00
CA LEU A 72 13.03 -11.08 -2.16
C LEU A 72 13.69 -12.19 -2.98
N MET A 73 12.97 -12.80 -3.91
CA MET A 73 13.51 -13.82 -4.83
C MET A 73 14.62 -13.26 -5.71
N GLU A 74 14.44 -12.04 -6.24
CA GLU A 74 15.46 -11.36 -7.05
C GLU A 74 16.73 -11.08 -6.22
N LEU A 75 16.57 -10.53 -5.02
CA LEU A 75 17.68 -10.25 -4.12
C LEU A 75 18.41 -11.52 -3.69
N PHE A 76 17.67 -12.59 -3.40
CA PHE A 76 18.24 -13.87 -2.98
C PHE A 76 19.04 -14.55 -4.10
N ASN A 77 18.54 -14.51 -5.34
CA ASN A 77 19.19 -15.12 -6.49
C ASN A 77 20.21 -14.20 -7.19
N ALA A 78 20.39 -12.97 -6.69
CA ALA A 78 21.29 -12.01 -7.28
C ALA A 78 22.75 -12.48 -7.21
N PRO A 79 23.53 -12.40 -8.31
CA PRO A 79 24.96 -12.66 -8.25
C PRO A 79 25.66 -11.63 -7.34
N ILE A 80 26.76 -12.06 -6.72
CA ILE A 80 27.58 -11.22 -5.84
C ILE A 80 27.98 -9.94 -6.60
N GLY A 81 27.73 -8.78 -5.97
CA GLY A 81 28.05 -7.47 -6.54
C GLY A 81 26.98 -6.85 -7.44
N ARG A 82 25.85 -7.53 -7.71
CA ARG A 82 24.72 -6.95 -8.45
C ARG A 82 24.11 -5.75 -7.72
N TYR A 83 23.90 -5.88 -6.41
CA TYR A 83 23.33 -4.84 -5.57
C TYR A 83 24.37 -4.30 -4.59
N LYS A 84 24.38 -2.97 -4.44
CA LYS A 84 25.16 -2.25 -3.42
C LYS A 84 24.23 -1.79 -2.30
N SER A 85 24.76 -1.12 -1.29
CA SER A 85 23.97 -0.48 -0.23
C SER A 85 23.27 0.78 -0.75
N ASP A 86 22.25 0.57 -1.60
CA ASP A 86 21.47 1.63 -2.24
C ASP A 86 20.00 1.18 -2.39
N VAL A 87 19.12 2.12 -2.77
CA VAL A 87 17.70 1.87 -3.00
C VAL A 87 17.45 1.58 -4.47
N TYR A 88 16.87 0.42 -4.74
CA TYR A 88 16.55 -0.03 -6.09
C TYR A 88 15.04 -0.14 -6.29
N LEU A 89 14.59 0.14 -7.51
CA LEU A 89 13.22 -0.10 -7.94
C LEU A 89 13.13 -1.47 -8.62
N LEU A 90 12.00 -2.14 -8.42
CA LEU A 90 11.69 -3.36 -9.15
C LEU A 90 11.55 -3.04 -10.65
N PRO A 91 12.05 -3.88 -11.57
CA PRO A 91 11.86 -3.66 -12.99
C PRO A 91 10.37 -3.61 -13.38
N LYS A 92 9.97 -2.68 -14.26
CA LYS A 92 8.57 -2.52 -14.72
C LYS A 92 7.95 -3.82 -15.23
N LYS A 93 8.74 -4.67 -15.88
CA LYS A 93 8.26 -5.97 -16.36
C LYS A 93 7.79 -6.90 -15.24
N MET A 94 8.40 -6.81 -14.05
CA MET A 94 7.92 -7.54 -12.88
C MET A 94 6.63 -6.93 -12.33
N ASP A 95 6.46 -5.60 -12.35
CA ASP A 95 5.18 -4.99 -11.97
C ASP A 95 4.04 -5.41 -12.92
N GLU A 96 4.30 -5.44 -14.22
CA GLU A 96 3.35 -5.94 -15.24
C GLU A 96 3.03 -7.43 -15.04
N TYR A 97 4.03 -8.23 -14.65
CA TYR A 97 3.84 -9.63 -14.31
C TYR A 97 2.97 -9.81 -13.06
N VAL A 98 3.17 -9.02 -12.01
CA VAL A 98 2.28 -9.03 -10.84
C VAL A 98 0.85 -8.68 -11.25
N ALA A 99 0.68 -7.65 -12.11
CA ALA A 99 -0.65 -7.27 -12.60
C ALA A 99 -1.31 -8.41 -13.39
N SER A 100 -0.56 -9.09 -14.28
CA SER A 100 -1.11 -10.17 -15.11
C SER A 100 -1.61 -11.36 -14.30
N LEU A 101 -0.95 -11.70 -13.18
CA LEU A 101 -1.37 -12.76 -12.27
C LEU A 101 -2.76 -12.51 -11.65
N HIS A 102 -3.20 -11.26 -11.55
CA HIS A 102 -4.45 -10.88 -10.89
C HIS A 102 -5.60 -10.62 -11.88
N LEU A 103 -5.36 -10.60 -13.20
CA LEU A 103 -6.38 -10.30 -14.22
C LEU A 103 -7.55 -11.30 -14.21
N ALA A 104 -7.25 -12.59 -14.03
CA ALA A 104 -8.25 -13.64 -14.03
C ALA A 104 -9.30 -13.47 -12.91
N THR A 105 -8.94 -12.81 -11.80
CA THR A 105 -9.88 -12.53 -10.70
C THR A 105 -10.95 -11.51 -11.10
N PHE A 106 -10.71 -10.70 -12.12
CA PHE A 106 -11.64 -9.69 -12.62
C PHE A 106 -12.36 -10.09 -13.91
N ASP A 107 -12.19 -11.34 -14.37
CA ASP A 107 -12.65 -11.77 -15.70
C ASP A 107 -12.13 -10.85 -16.82
N ALA A 108 -10.89 -10.34 -16.64
CA ALA A 108 -10.29 -9.40 -17.56
C ALA A 108 -9.60 -10.14 -18.72
N HIS A 109 -9.93 -9.78 -19.95
CA HIS A 109 -9.30 -10.30 -21.16
C HIS A 109 -8.30 -9.29 -21.72
N LEU A 110 -7.00 -9.61 -21.58
CA LEU A 110 -5.94 -8.75 -22.10
C LEU A 110 -5.84 -8.90 -23.62
N THR A 111 -5.83 -7.78 -24.34
CA THR A 111 -5.57 -7.79 -25.79
C THR A 111 -4.08 -7.97 -26.05
N GLU A 112 -3.75 -8.88 -26.95
CA GLU A 112 -2.37 -9.08 -27.41
C GLU A 112 -2.05 -8.16 -28.59
N LEU A 113 -0.88 -7.54 -28.56
CA LEU A 113 -0.40 -6.73 -29.69
C LEU A 113 -0.15 -7.64 -30.90
N SER A 114 -0.58 -7.21 -32.08
CA SER A 114 -0.09 -7.79 -33.34
C SER A 114 1.37 -7.39 -33.60
N ASP A 115 2.05 -8.12 -34.49
CA ASP A 115 3.44 -7.81 -34.86
C ASP A 115 3.57 -6.42 -35.49
N GLU A 116 2.56 -6.02 -36.26
CA GLU A 116 2.49 -4.70 -36.88
C GLU A 116 2.35 -3.59 -35.83
N GLN A 117 1.45 -3.75 -34.86
CA GLN A 117 1.28 -2.80 -33.76
C GLN A 117 2.53 -2.69 -32.88
N ALA A 118 3.14 -3.82 -32.53
CA ALA A 118 4.37 -3.85 -31.73
C ALA A 118 5.51 -3.10 -32.44
N LYS A 119 5.68 -3.35 -33.75
CA LYS A 119 6.65 -2.64 -34.58
C LYS A 119 6.34 -1.15 -34.70
N TYR A 120 5.07 -0.79 -34.91
CA TYR A 120 4.63 0.60 -35.03
C TYR A 120 4.88 1.40 -33.75
N MET A 121 4.60 0.80 -32.58
CA MET A 121 4.81 1.44 -31.27
C MET A 121 6.26 1.36 -30.79
N GLY A 122 7.10 0.54 -31.43
CA GLY A 122 8.47 0.28 -30.98
C GLY A 122 8.52 -0.45 -29.63
N LEU A 123 7.53 -1.29 -29.34
CA LEU A 123 7.40 -2.01 -28.07
C LEU A 123 7.52 -3.52 -28.28
N PRO A 124 8.09 -4.27 -27.33
CA PRO A 124 7.99 -5.73 -27.33
C PRO A 124 6.54 -6.17 -27.08
N LYS A 125 6.13 -7.30 -27.69
CA LYS A 125 4.78 -7.87 -27.49
C LYS A 125 4.48 -8.25 -26.03
N ASN A 126 5.53 -8.55 -25.26
CA ASN A 126 5.45 -9.03 -23.88
C ASN A 126 5.97 -8.02 -22.85
N GLY A 127 5.95 -6.73 -23.19
CA GLY A 127 6.36 -5.64 -22.31
C GLY A 127 7.89 -5.54 -22.05
N PRO A 128 8.33 -4.48 -21.34
CA PRO A 128 7.52 -3.45 -20.72
C PRO A 128 6.79 -2.56 -21.73
N PHE A 129 5.52 -2.26 -21.44
CA PHE A 129 4.63 -1.52 -22.35
C PHE A 129 4.68 0.00 -22.16
N LYS A 130 5.44 0.47 -21.16
CA LYS A 130 5.54 1.89 -20.79
C LYS A 130 6.96 2.26 -20.33
N PRO A 131 7.43 3.49 -20.61
CA PRO A 131 8.75 3.95 -20.21
C PRO A 131 8.82 4.23 -18.70
N ASN A 132 10.05 4.28 -18.14
CA ASN A 132 10.28 4.41 -16.69
C ASN A 132 9.64 5.63 -16.02
N HIS A 133 9.54 6.77 -16.72
CA HIS A 133 8.95 8.01 -16.19
C HIS A 133 7.41 8.05 -16.26
N TYR A 134 6.79 6.99 -16.78
CA TYR A 134 5.33 6.88 -16.87
C TYR A 134 4.72 6.67 -15.48
N ARG A 135 3.66 7.44 -15.16
CA ARG A 135 3.14 7.58 -13.80
C ARG A 135 2.23 6.44 -13.34
N TYR A 136 1.60 5.69 -14.27
CA TYR A 136 0.90 4.42 -14.06
C TYR A 136 0.68 3.72 -15.40
#